data_AF-A0A3N2KE43-F1
#
_entry.id   AF-A0A3N2KE43-F1
#
_cell.length_a   1.000
_cell.length_b   1.000
_cell.length_c   1.000
_cell.angle_alpha   90.00
_cell.angle_beta   90.00
_cell.angle_gamma   90.00
#
_symmetry.space_group_name_H-M   'P 1'
#
loop_
_entity.id
_entity.type
_entity.pdbx_description
1 polymer ?
#
loop_
_entity_poly.entity_id
_entity_poly.type
_entity_poly.pdbx_seq_one_letter_code
_entity_poly.pdbx_strand_id
1 'polypeptide(L)' 'FQIEFGIRDAKQFTGLQSQQTRDKDRLDFAFNLSFTALNVCKEVIRKDYPDLSVAQFKRLMFESYLASTIISTCGKSPH' A
#
# COMPACT_ATOMS: atom_id res chain seq x y z
N PHE A 1 19.03 -11.93 2.80
CA PHE A 1 18.16 -12.94 3.46
C PHE A 1 16.68 -12.62 3.19
N GLN A 2 15.75 -13.60 3.15
CA GLN A 2 14.33 -13.38 2.83
C GLN A 2 13.63 -12.36 3.75
N ILE A 3 14.01 -12.30 5.03
CA ILE A 3 13.45 -11.37 6.03
C ILE A 3 13.73 -9.90 5.65
N GLU A 4 14.89 -9.59 5.08
CA GLU A 4 15.27 -8.22 4.71
C GLU A 4 14.35 -7.63 3.64
N PHE A 5 13.88 -8.46 2.70
CA PHE A 5 12.92 -8.03 1.68
C PHE A 5 11.57 -7.67 2.30
N GLY A 6 11.10 -8.46 3.27
CA GLY A 6 9.86 -8.16 4.01
C GLY A 6 9.93 -6.82 4.76
N ILE A 7 11.03 -6.56 5.46
CA ILE A 7 11.23 -5.29 6.19
C ILE A 7 11.33 -4.11 5.20
N ARG A 8 12.05 -4.28 4.09
CA ARG A 8 12.20 -3.24 3.06
C ARG A 8 10.85 -2.86 2.43
N ASP A 9 10.07 -3.85 2.04
CA ASP A 9 8.75 -3.63 1.45
C ASP A 9 7.81 -2.91 2.43
N ALA A 10 7.81 -3.32 3.70
CA ALA A 10 6.97 -2.69 4.72
C ALA A 10 7.34 -1.21 4.95
N LYS A 11 8.64 -0.89 4.92
CA LYS A 11 9.12 0.50 4.98
C LYS A 11 8.68 1.33 3.77
N GLN A 12 8.78 0.78 2.57
CA GLN A 12 8.52 1.51 1.33
C GLN A 12 7.03 1.64 0.98
N PHE A 13 6.21 0.66 1.35
CA PHE A 13 4.85 0.55 0.83
C PHE A 13 3.77 0.63 1.91
N THR A 14 4.04 0.24 3.16
CA THR A 14 3.00 0.12 4.19
C THR A 14 3.24 0.94 5.46
N GLY A 15 4.27 1.79 5.49
CA GLY A 15 4.42 2.81 6.53
C GLY A 15 5.13 2.35 7.81
N LEU A 16 5.97 1.31 7.74
CA LEU A 16 6.68 0.80 8.93
C LEU A 16 7.49 1.87 9.69
N GLN A 17 7.93 2.93 9.01
CA GLN A 17 8.70 4.04 9.59
C GLN A 17 7.99 5.39 9.50
N SER A 18 6.71 5.43 9.09
CA SER A 18 5.98 6.70 9.01
C SER A 18 5.42 7.15 10.36
N GLN A 19 5.30 6.23 11.32
CA GLN A 19 4.78 6.53 12.66
C GLN A 19 5.79 7.32 13.49
N GLN A 20 5.36 8.45 14.06
CA GLN A 20 6.19 9.34 14.90
C GLN A 20 5.68 9.45 16.34
N THR A 21 4.75 8.58 16.74
CA THR A 21 4.23 8.56 18.11
C THR A 21 5.29 8.11 19.11
N ARG A 22 5.25 8.66 20.32
CA ARG A 22 6.14 8.28 21.44
C ARG A 22 5.51 7.27 22.39
N ASP A 23 4.24 6.97 22.17
CA ASP A 23 3.48 5.97 22.91
C ASP A 23 3.85 4.58 22.40
N LYS A 24 4.28 3.71 23.32
CA LYS A 24 4.75 2.37 22.98
C LYS A 24 3.67 1.50 22.35
N ASP A 25 2.45 1.53 22.90
CA ASP A 25 1.36 0.66 22.43
C ASP A 25 0.92 1.07 21.02
N ARG A 26 0.94 2.38 20.75
CA ARG A 26 0.67 2.90 19.40
C ARG A 26 1.77 2.54 18.40
N LEU A 27 3.04 2.50 18.81
CA LEU A 27 4.13 2.03 17.96
C LEU A 27 3.99 0.54 17.65
N ASP A 28 3.73 -0.30 18.66
CA ASP A 28 3.54 -1.74 18.49
C ASP A 28 2.37 -2.04 17.54
N PHE A 29 1.26 -1.33 17.69
CA PHE A 29 0.13 -1.42 16.77
C PHE A 29 0.53 -1.01 15.33
N ALA A 30 1.24 0.10 15.16
CA ALA A 30 1.64 0.59 13.85
C ALA A 30 2.57 -0.38 13.12
N PHE A 31 3.51 -1.01 13.84
CA PHE A 31 4.39 -2.02 13.27
C PHE A 31 3.62 -3.25 12.80
N ASN A 32 2.74 -3.79 13.66
CA ASN A 32 1.90 -4.94 13.32
C ASN A 32 0.98 -4.64 12.14
N LEU A 33 0.38 -3.45 12.11
CA LEU A 33 -0.47 -3.01 11.01
C LEU A 33 0.32 -2.91 9.70
N SER A 34 1.54 -2.38 9.73
CA SER A 34 2.38 -2.25 8.54
C SER A 34 2.71 -3.60 7.92
N PHE A 35 3.06 -4.61 8.73
CA PHE A 35 3.31 -5.97 8.23
C PHE A 35 2.03 -6.69 7.82
N THR A 36 0.93 -6.49 8.55
CA THR A 36 -0.37 -7.06 8.20
C THR A 36 -0.84 -6.54 6.83
N ALA A 37 -0.74 -5.23 6.59
CA ALA A 37 -1.05 -4.61 5.31
C ALA A 37 -0.18 -5.18 4.18
N LEU A 38 1.10 -5.42 4.44
CA LEU A 38 2.01 -6.02 3.45
C LEU A 38 1.58 -7.45 3.10
N ASN A 39 1.24 -8.26 4.10
CA ASN A 39 0.80 -9.64 3.89
C ASN A 39 -0.52 -9.69 3.10
N VAL A 40 -1.50 -8.85 3.46
CA VAL A 40 -2.76 -8.73 2.72
C VAL A 40 -2.51 -8.31 1.28
N CYS A 41 -1.66 -7.30 1.05
CA CYS A 41 -1.28 -6.85 -0.28
C CYS A 41 -0.64 -7.98 -1.11
N LYS A 42 0.29 -8.73 -0.53
CA LYS A 42 0.92 -9.88 -1.18
C LYS A 42 -0.09 -10.98 -1.53
N GLU A 43 -1.07 -11.23 -0.66
CA GLU A 43 -2.13 -12.20 -0.94
C GLU A 43 -3.08 -11.75 -2.06
N VAL A 44 -3.45 -10.47 -2.11
CA VAL A 44 -4.26 -9.91 -3.23
C VAL A 44 -3.49 -10.03 -4.54
N ILE A 45 -2.23 -9.61 -4.56
CA ILE A 45 -1.36 -9.75 -5.75
C ILE A 45 -1.28 -11.21 -6.18
N ARG A 46 -1.03 -12.13 -5.25
CA ARG A 46 -0.91 -13.56 -5.54
C ARG A 46 -2.19 -14.14 -6.16
N LYS A 47 -3.37 -13.66 -5.78
CA LYS A 47 -4.66 -14.17 -6.27
C LYS A 47 -5.10 -13.52 -7.58
N ASP A 48 -5.02 -12.20 -7.66
CA ASP A 48 -5.70 -11.42 -8.70
C ASP A 48 -4.72 -10.80 -9.71
N TYR A 49 -3.44 -10.65 -9.34
CA TYR A 49 -2.40 -9.98 -10.13
C TYR A 49 -1.04 -10.69 -10.02
N PRO A 50 -0.93 -12.00 -10.29
CA PRO A 50 0.25 -12.80 -9.93
C PRO A 50 1.55 -12.33 -10.61
N ASP A 51 1.45 -11.63 -11.74
CA ASP A 51 2.58 -11.11 -12.50
C ASP A 51 3.08 -9.74 -12.02
N LEU A 52 2.39 -9.11 -11.05
CA LEU A 52 2.76 -7.81 -10.53
C LEU A 52 3.62 -7.90 -9.27
N SER A 53 4.64 -7.05 -9.20
CA SER A 53 5.32 -6.75 -7.93
C SER A 53 4.47 -5.82 -7.05
N VAL A 54 4.77 -5.75 -5.75
CA VAL A 54 4.12 -4.81 -4.81
C VAL A 54 4.25 -3.36 -5.29
N ALA A 55 5.39 -2.99 -5.89
CA ALA A 55 5.62 -1.66 -6.43
C ALA A 55 4.74 -1.35 -7.65
N GLN A 56 4.62 -2.30 -8.59
CA GLN A 56 3.74 -2.16 -9.75
C GLN A 56 2.27 -2.13 -9.34
N PHE A 57 1.88 -2.98 -8.40
CA PHE A 57 0.52 -2.98 -7.85
C PHE A 57 0.17 -1.63 -7.20
N LYS A 58 1.07 -1.09 -6.36
CA LYS A 58 0.88 0.26 -5.78
C LYS A 58 0.70 1.33 -6.86
N ARG A 59 1.50 1.27 -7.94
CA ARG A 59 1.40 2.20 -9.07
C ARG A 59 0.04 2.08 -9.76
N LEU A 60 -0.38 0.85 -10.10
CA LEU A 60 -1.68 0.58 -10.71
C LEU A 60 -2.84 1.13 -9.88
N MET A 61 -2.82 0.89 -8.56
CA MET A 61 -3.85 1.40 -7.66
C MET A 61 -3.89 2.94 -7.63
N PHE A 62 -2.71 3.59 -7.60
CA PHE A 62 -2.62 5.04 -7.63
C PHE A 62 -3.10 5.62 -8.96
N GLU A 63 -2.70 5.04 -10.09
CA GLU A 63 -3.11 5.45 -11.43
C GLU A 63 -4.62 5.29 -11.62
N SER A 64 -5.19 4.16 -11.17
CA SER A 64 -6.64 3.92 -11.20
C SER A 64 -7.40 4.93 -10.34
N TYR A 65 -6.91 5.22 -9.14
CA TYR A 65 -7.50 6.23 -8.26
C TYR A 65 -7.45 7.63 -8.89
N LEU A 66 -6.30 8.01 -9.46
CA LEU A 66 -6.13 9.31 -10.12
C LEU A 66 -7.06 9.44 -11.33
N ALA A 67 -7.14 8.42 -12.18
CA ALA A 67 -8.04 8.40 -13.33
C ALA A 67 -9.50 8.55 -12.90
N SER A 68 -9.92 7.80 -11.88
CA SER A 68 -11.28 7.89 -11.31
C SER A 68 -11.56 9.28 -10.74
N THR A 69 -10.59 9.87 -10.07
CA THR A 69 -10.70 11.23 -9.50
C THR A 69 -10.82 12.28 -10.60
N ILE A 70 -10.01 12.19 -11.66
CA ILE A 70 -10.07 13.11 -12.81
C ILE A 70 -11.42 13.00 -13.50
N ILE A 71 -11.90 11.78 -13.77
CA ILE A 71 -13.21 11.57 -14.39
C ILE A 71 -14.32 12.12 -13.48
N SER A 72 -14.28 11.85 -12.17
CA SER A 72 -15.29 12.35 -11.24
C SER A 72 -15.28 13.88 -11.10
N THR A 73 -14.10 14.51 -11.18
CA THR A 73 -13.95 15.96 -10.93
C THR A 73 -14.17 16.77 -12.20
N CYS A 74 -13.57 16.32 -13.31
CA CYS A 74 -13.55 17.01 -14.59
C CYS A 74 -14.61 16.49 -15.58
N GLY A 75 -15.00 15.22 -15.46
CA GLY A 75 -15.96 14.56 -16.36
C GLY A 75 -17.42 14.89 -16.06
N LYS A 76 -17.72 16.11 -15.59
CA LYS A 76 -19.11 16.59 -15.55
C LYS A 76 -19.67 16.54 -16.97
N SER A 77 -20.83 15.90 -17.09
CA SER A 77 -21.63 15.77 -18.31
C SER A 77 -21.74 17.10 -19.04
N PRO A 78 -21.64 17.13 -20.38
CA PRO A 78 -21.94 18.33 -21.15
C PRO A 78 -23.38 18.74 -20.83
N HIS A 79 -23.53 19.89 -20.20
CA HIS A 79 -24.74 20.69 -20.26
C HIS A 79 -24.50 21.80 -21.29
#